data_AF-A0A8T4GLI3-F1
#
_entry.id   AF-A0A8T4GLI3-F1
#
_cell.length_a   1.000
_cell.length_b   1.000
_cell.length_c   1.000
_cell.angle_alpha   90.00
_cell.angle_beta   90.00
_cell.angle_gamma   90.00
#
_symmetry.space_group_name_H-M   'P 1'
#
loop_
_entity.id
_entity.type
_entity.pdbx_description
1 polymer ?
#
loop_
_entity_poly.entity_id
_entity_poly.type
_entity_poly.pdbx_seq_one_letter_code
_entity_poly.pdbx_strand_id
1 'polypeptide(L)' 'MSEDVPDQETAIELAKEYADNECVGQFGDVTDIEERDAEWRIEFETHTLSDTHTHRIRITKFVGNVISHDRLSRFE' A
#
# COMPACT_ATOMS: atom_id res chain seq x y z
N MET A 1 1.53 -20.42 -8.99
CA MET A 1 1.69 -19.37 -10.00
C MET A 1 2.26 -18.19 -9.23
N SER A 2 3.43 -17.71 -9.60
CA SER A 2 3.95 -16.45 -9.06
C SER A 2 3.19 -15.36 -9.78
N GLU A 3 2.19 -14.77 -9.11
CA GLU A 3 1.58 -13.52 -9.55
C GLU A 3 2.67 -12.45 -9.40
N ASP A 4 3.43 -12.31 -10.48
CA ASP A 4 4.29 -11.16 -10.66
C ASP A 4 3.41 -9.90 -10.60
N VAL A 5 3.96 -8.79 -10.13
CA VAL A 5 3.36 -7.47 -10.11
C VAL A 5 4.07 -6.67 -11.20
N PRO A 6 3.77 -6.95 -12.48
CA PRO A 6 4.50 -6.39 -13.61
C PRO A 6 4.23 -4.89 -13.78
N ASP A 7 3.14 -4.39 -13.20
CA ASP A 7 2.67 -3.03 -13.40
C ASP A 7 2.12 -2.39 -12.12
N GLN A 8 2.12 -1.06 -12.17
CA GLN A 8 1.65 -0.19 -11.09
C GLN A 8 0.18 -0.46 -10.73
N GLU A 9 -0.68 -0.78 -11.71
CA GLU A 9 -2.10 -1.05 -11.48
C GLU A 9 -2.28 -2.28 -10.57
N THR A 10 -1.59 -3.39 -10.88
CA THR A 10 -1.58 -4.58 -10.03
C THR A 10 -1.07 -4.27 -8.63
N ALA A 11 -0.04 -3.42 -8.51
CA ALA A 11 0.52 -3.02 -7.23
C ALA A 11 -0.49 -2.22 -6.38
N ILE A 12 -1.26 -1.33 -7.01
CA ILE A 12 -2.32 -0.56 -6.35
C ILE A 12 -3.48 -1.48 -5.91
N GLU A 13 -3.88 -2.44 -6.74
CA GLU A 13 -4.95 -3.39 -6.36
C GLU A 13 -4.55 -4.22 -5.14
N LEU A 14 -3.32 -4.72 -5.10
CA LEU A 14 -2.78 -5.42 -3.93
C LEU A 14 -2.71 -4.50 -2.70
N ALA A 15 -2.32 -3.23 -2.87
CA ALA A 15 -2.33 -2.26 -1.78
C ALA A 15 -3.72 -2.05 -1.20
N LYS A 16 -4.72 -1.95 -2.07
CA LYS A 16 -6.13 -1.77 -1.69
C LYS A 16 -6.68 -3.00 -0.97
N GLU A 17 -6.42 -4.20 -1.50
CA GLU A 17 -6.82 -5.45 -0.86
C GLU A 17 -6.18 -5.60 0.53
N TYR A 18 -4.87 -5.34 0.61
CA TYR A 18 -4.17 -5.36 1.89
C TYR A 18 -4.74 -4.35 2.88
N ALA A 19 -5.04 -3.13 2.43
CA ALA A 19 -5.61 -2.11 3.29
C ALA A 19 -7.03 -2.43 3.76
N ASP A 20 -7.88 -3.01 2.92
CA ASP A 20 -9.22 -3.45 3.31
C ASP A 20 -9.17 -4.53 4.40
N ASN A 21 -8.15 -5.40 4.36
CA ASN A 21 -7.98 -6.46 5.34
C ASN A 21 -7.30 -6.00 6.64
N GLU A 22 -6.24 -5.20 6.53
CA GLU A 22 -5.31 -4.91 7.64
C GLU A 22 -5.41 -3.47 8.18
N CYS A 23 -5.95 -2.52 7.41
CA CYS A 23 -6.04 -1.12 7.82
C CYS A 23 -7.43 -0.77 8.37
N VAL A 24 -7.45 0.17 9.33
CA VAL A 24 -8.70 0.70 9.88
C VAL A 24 -9.05 1.98 9.13
N GLY A 25 -10.15 1.96 8.37
CA GLY A 25 -10.63 3.09 7.59
C GLY A 25 -10.92 2.70 6.15
N GLN A 26 -11.54 3.61 5.40
CA GLN A 26 -11.73 3.43 3.97
C GLN A 26 -10.41 3.74 3.25
N PHE A 27 -9.99 2.85 2.35
CA PHE A 27 -8.88 3.13 1.44
C PHE A 27 -9.19 4.39 0.63
N GLY A 28 -8.31 5.38 0.73
CA GLY A 28 -8.42 6.67 0.09
C GLY A 28 -7.49 6.79 -1.10
N ASP A 29 -6.88 7.96 -1.23
CA ASP A 29 -6.00 8.28 -2.34
C ASP A 29 -4.59 7.67 -2.16
N VAL A 30 -4.00 7.29 -3.29
CA VAL A 30 -2.58 6.89 -3.34
C VAL A 30 -1.75 8.14 -3.59
N THR A 31 -0.92 8.50 -2.62
CA THR A 31 -0.14 9.74 -2.61
C THR A 31 1.21 9.60 -3.29
N ASP A 32 1.82 8.42 -3.24
CA ASP A 32 3.12 8.15 -3.88
C ASP A 32 3.22 6.68 -4.31
N ILE A 33 3.83 6.47 -5.47
CA ILE A 33 4.13 5.14 -5.98
C ILE A 33 5.53 5.17 -6.56
N GLU A 34 6.38 4.31 -6.03
CA GLU A 34 7.76 4.21 -6.45
C GLU A 34 8.08 2.76 -6.83
N GLU A 35 8.48 2.60 -8.09
CA GLU A 35 9.01 1.34 -8.58
C GLU A 35 10.48 1.17 -8.20
N ARG A 36 10.83 0.01 -7.65
CA ARG A 36 12.21 -0.43 -7.42
C ARG A 36 12.49 -1.72 -8.20
N ASP A 37 13.77 -2.09 -8.29
CA ASP A 37 14.22 -3.26 -9.05
C ASP A 37 13.50 -4.58 -8.66
N ALA A 38 13.15 -4.76 -7.38
CA ALA A 38 12.53 -5.99 -6.87
C ALA A 38 11.22 -5.77 -6.11
N GLU A 39 10.80 -4.51 -5.92
CA GLU A 39 9.66 -4.16 -5.09
C GLU A 39 8.93 -2.92 -5.59
N TRP A 40 7.69 -2.77 -5.15
CA TRP A 40 6.87 -1.57 -5.25
C TRP A 40 6.74 -0.95 -3.88
N ARG A 41 7.05 0.34 -3.77
CA ARG A 41 6.71 1.12 -2.59
C ARG A 41 5.47 1.95 -2.91
N ILE A 42 4.45 1.81 -2.07
CA ILE A 42 3.17 2.50 -2.26
C ILE A 42 2.83 3.24 -0.98
N GLU A 43 2.52 4.53 -1.11
CA GLU A 43 2.01 5.37 -0.04
C GLU A 43 0.58 5.75 -0.35
N PHE A 44 -0.33 5.45 0.58
CA PHE A 44 -1.76 5.69 0.43
C PHE A 44 -2.36 6.17 1.74
N GLU A 45 -3.49 6.83 1.64
CA GLU A 45 -4.22 7.35 2.78
C GLU A 45 -5.40 6.45 3.12
N THR A 46 -5.73 6.33 4.40
CA THR A 46 -7.00 5.75 4.85
C THR A 46 -7.80 6.79 5.60
N HIS A 47 -9.07 6.90 5.25
CA HIS A 47 -9.99 7.86 5.84
C HIS A 47 -10.88 7.14 6.84
N THR A 48 -10.78 7.54 8.10
CA THR A 48 -11.72 7.15 9.15
C THR A 48 -12.76 8.26 9.34
N LEU A 49 -13.75 8.03 10.21
CA LEU A 49 -14.78 9.03 10.52
C LEU A 49 -14.22 10.35 11.09
N SER A 50 -12.99 10.37 11.59
CA SER A 50 -12.42 11.54 12.28
C SER A 50 -11.01 11.90 11.85
N ASP A 51 -10.26 10.94 11.28
CA ASP A 51 -8.85 11.11 10.96
C ASP A 51 -8.47 10.48 9.61
N THR A 52 -7.47 11.07 8.98
CA THR A 52 -6.77 10.51 7.82
C THR A 52 -5.41 9.98 8.26
N HIS A 53 -5.12 8.73 7.94
CA HIS A 53 -3.83 8.10 8.23
C HIS A 53 -3.09 7.81 6.93
N THR A 54 -1.84 8.23 6.87
CA THR A 54 -0.95 7.85 5.75
C THR A 54 -0.27 6.53 6.07
N HIS A 55 -0.32 5.61 5.12
CA HIS A 55 0.29 4.30 5.17
C HIS A 55 1.31 4.19 4.06
N ARG A 56 2.42 3.53 4.36
CA ARG A 56 3.41 3.14 3.38
C ARG A 56 3.59 1.63 3.44
N ILE A 57 3.39 0.97 2.32
CA ILE A 57 3.63 -0.45 2.18
C ILE A 57 4.71 -0.73 1.14
N ARG A 58 5.30 -1.92 1.24
CA ARG A 58 6.25 -2.44 0.26
C ARG A 58 5.77 -3.80 -0.22
N ILE A 59 5.68 -3.96 -1.53
CA ILE A 59 5.17 -5.17 -2.18
C ILE A 59 6.28 -5.77 -3.04
N THR A 60 6.54 -7.07 -2.90
CA THR A 60 7.52 -7.73 -3.77
C THR A 60 6.97 -7.90 -5.18
N LYS A 61 7.77 -7.58 -6.21
CA LYS A 61 7.34 -7.76 -7.61
C LYS A 61 7.07 -9.21 -7.98
N PHE A 62 7.84 -10.16 -7.47
CA PHE A 62 7.75 -11.55 -7.94
C PHE A 62 6.63 -12.39 -7.31
N VAL A 63 6.10 -11.95 -6.15
CA VAL A 63 5.15 -12.74 -5.34
C VAL A 63 3.89 -11.95 -4.99
N GLY A 64 3.87 -10.63 -5.22
CA GLY A 64 2.75 -9.78 -4.83
C GLY A 64 2.53 -9.66 -3.33
N ASN A 65 3.48 -10.10 -2.51
CA ASN A 65 3.32 -10.09 -1.06
C ASN A 65 3.75 -8.75 -0.45
N VAL A 66 2.98 -8.28 0.52
CA VAL A 66 3.35 -7.11 1.34
C VAL A 66 4.40 -7.53 2.35
N ILE A 67 5.62 -7.00 2.21
CA ILE A 67 6.77 -7.33 3.06
C ILE A 67 7.02 -6.31 4.17
N SER A 68 6.40 -5.14 4.08
CA SER A 68 6.53 -4.09 5.09
C SER A 68 5.30 -3.20 5.06
N HIS A 69 4.84 -2.81 6.24
CA HIS A 69 3.81 -1.79 6.44
C HIS A 69 4.27 -0.82 7.53
N ASP A 70 4.20 0.46 7.22
CA ASP A 70 4.54 1.56 8.10
C ASP A 70 3.35 2.53 8.13
N ARG A 71 2.82 2.81 9.32
CA ARG A 71 1.80 3.84 9.50
C ARG A 71 2.54 5.13 9.87
N LEU A 72 2.56 6.09 8.96
CA LEU A 72 3.11 7.42 9.20
C LEU A 72 2.11 8.18 10.08
N SER A 73 2.23 7.94 11.39
CA SER A 73 1.39 8.62 12.36
C SER A 73 1.90 10.05 12.48
N ARG A 74 1.12 11.01 11.98
CA ARG A 74 1.37 12.45 12.13
C ARG A 74 1.10 12.86 13.59
N PHE A 75 1.91 12.39 14.54
CA PHE A 75 1.90 12.92 15.89
C PHE A 75 3.20 13.69 16.11
N GLU A 76 3.11 15.01 15.97
CA GLU A 76 3.91 15.99 16.73
C GLU A 76 2.98 16.77 17.65
#